data_AF-A0AAX0WKM1-F1
#
_entry.id   AF-A0AAX0WKM1-F1
#
_cell.length_a   1.000
_cell.length_b   1.000
_cell.length_c   1.000
_cell.angle_alpha   90.00
_cell.angle_beta   90.00
_cell.angle_gamma   90.00
#
_symmetry.space_group_name_H-M   'P 1'
#
loop_
_entity.id
_entity.type
_entity.pdbx_description
1 polymer ?
#
loop_
_entity_poly.entity_id
_entity_poly.type
_entity_poly.pdbx_seq_one_letter_code
_entity_poly.pdbx_strand_id
1 'polypeptide(L)'
;MNNIFRILLLGALPLAAFPVIQASAQEPDIQTLLSAERSSFISGKARDILCRKLGTANLDTDKIRAMAHAPQVALLCHLYQFFSTAENGEPFTQHELKDGAFRKWLSTHPEVFRMLALSGAAGKQTLSIFYRIWNANNKTLRPVETSMALGAGLASNVIPPEECLSKFNFYRESYFQSACHPQADTMQPWEWAIVFRGRESLEDLSWAQQFIEKKQIPPEQAGNKFMGFIPYRRKNLQGVSVHAGAAFYDHKPVTLKLYTEYGGVCGAVSKGAAGFLRAKGVPAWAIGQPGHCAFIWKHPGGHWKIGNNISGWNWSTGKSQIPWNGPVQLIPAYNAFIHHGLAEESFLMTVLSDCSPRPVQRELLLKEACKMNPFNYPAWRRYLSMKAKGINDRQKLTLLKELAQAMPHEHNLLHHAAVNILKIRESKVNPYELYACFLDSDCSPAAEELFTRLCWNKLVADCPEIGKIIKYREGFIGKHLSVWARKGNNASWTPKMKRYSAGMMEGAITALEKREQTRTYYVATYRRLLEIWNDKKLKHQGEILINKISGNKVSPLRQNR
;
A
#
# COMPACT_ATOMS: atom_id res chain seq x y z
N MET A 1 32.71 -78.57 31.39
CA MET A 1 33.60 -77.58 32.03
C MET A 1 33.00 -76.21 31.76
N ASN A 2 32.22 -75.69 32.72
CA ASN A 2 32.60 -74.62 33.67
C ASN A 2 32.55 -73.24 33.00
N ASN A 3 31.94 -72.18 33.52
CA ASN A 3 31.09 -71.93 34.68
C ASN A 3 30.74 -70.41 34.64
N ILE A 4 29.53 -70.03 35.07
CA ILE A 4 29.25 -68.96 36.04
C ILE A 4 29.50 -67.48 35.66
N PHE A 5 28.38 -66.75 35.53
CA PHE A 5 27.95 -65.54 36.27
C PHE A 5 28.98 -64.52 36.83
N ARG A 6 28.71 -63.22 36.58
CA ARG A 6 28.66 -62.06 37.54
C ARG A 6 28.45 -60.77 36.73
N ILE A 7 27.27 -60.14 36.65
CA ILE A 7 26.61 -59.21 37.61
C ILE A 7 27.56 -58.19 38.26
N LEU A 8 27.43 -56.90 37.89
CA LEU A 8 27.09 -55.79 38.81
C LEU A 8 26.93 -54.41 38.11
N LEU A 9 25.69 -53.91 38.21
CA LEU A 9 25.22 -52.52 38.36
C LEU A 9 26.02 -51.33 37.81
N LEU A 10 25.35 -50.46 37.03
CA LEU A 10 24.93 -49.11 37.46
C LEU A 10 24.18 -48.36 36.33
N GLY A 11 23.06 -47.73 36.67
CA GLY A 11 22.56 -46.56 35.94
C GLY A 11 21.25 -46.71 35.18
N ALA A 12 20.16 -46.97 35.88
CA ALA A 12 18.83 -46.56 35.41
C ALA A 12 18.76 -45.03 35.40
N LEU A 13 18.60 -44.42 34.23
CA LEU A 13 18.07 -43.07 34.06
C LEU A 13 16.86 -43.18 33.14
N PRO A 14 15.64 -42.82 33.60
CA PRO A 14 14.46 -42.93 32.78
C PRO A 14 14.55 -41.91 31.66
N LEU A 15 14.38 -42.39 30.42
CA LEU A 15 13.90 -41.56 29.31
C LEU A 15 12.69 -40.79 29.83
N ALA A 16 12.87 -39.49 30.08
CA ALA A 16 11.79 -38.60 30.45
C ALA A 16 10.80 -38.66 29.28
N ALA A 17 9.72 -39.42 29.48
CA ALA A 17 8.55 -39.37 28.66
C ALA A 17 8.13 -37.90 28.64
N PHE A 18 8.28 -37.25 27.48
CA PHE A 18 7.63 -35.99 27.22
C PHE A 18 6.16 -36.19 27.60
N PRO A 19 5.56 -35.29 28.40
CA PRO A 19 4.14 -35.38 28.66
C PRO A 19 3.47 -35.26 27.29
N VAL A 20 2.85 -36.35 26.85
CA VAL A 20 1.81 -36.31 25.84
C VAL A 20 0.85 -35.24 26.33
N ILE A 21 0.82 -34.12 25.61
CA ILE A 21 -0.12 -33.03 25.85
C ILE A 21 -1.50 -33.70 25.87
N GLN A 22 -2.10 -33.75 27.06
CA GLN A 22 -3.47 -34.21 27.22
C GLN A 22 -4.32 -33.52 26.16
N ALA A 23 -5.03 -34.31 25.37
CA ALA A 23 -6.01 -33.85 24.40
C ALA A 23 -7.05 -33.00 25.13
N SER A 24 -6.83 -31.69 25.20
CA SER A 24 -7.81 -30.73 25.70
C SER A 24 -8.97 -30.73 24.71
N ALA A 25 -10.20 -30.87 25.20
CA ALA A 25 -11.48 -30.76 24.49
C ALA A 25 -11.36 -30.54 22.97
N GLN A 26 -11.66 -31.58 22.20
CA GLN A 26 -11.64 -31.62 20.73
C GLN A 26 -11.95 -30.23 20.15
N GLU A 27 -10.93 -29.55 19.63
CA GLU A 27 -11.08 -28.18 19.15
C GLU A 27 -12.19 -28.16 18.10
N PRO A 28 -13.15 -27.22 18.18
CA PRO A 28 -14.33 -27.26 17.35
C PRO A 28 -13.92 -27.24 15.88
N ASP A 29 -14.45 -28.16 15.10
CA ASP A 29 -14.27 -28.14 13.66
C ASP A 29 -14.89 -26.84 13.08
N ILE A 30 -14.44 -26.46 11.89
CA ILE A 30 -14.83 -25.21 11.24
C ILE A 30 -16.35 -25.15 11.01
N GLN A 31 -16.98 -26.28 10.70
CA GLN A 31 -18.43 -26.32 10.45
C GLN A 31 -19.20 -26.02 11.74
N THR A 32 -18.78 -26.62 12.86
CA THR A 32 -19.30 -26.35 14.19
C THR A 32 -19.13 -24.87 14.54
N LEU A 33 -17.95 -24.28 14.27
CA LEU A 33 -17.72 -22.86 14.51
C LEU A 33 -18.64 -21.96 13.66
N LEU A 34 -18.75 -22.22 12.36
CA LEU A 34 -19.58 -21.45 11.43
C LEU A 34 -21.09 -21.60 11.71
N SER A 35 -21.52 -22.72 12.33
CA SER A 35 -22.92 -22.97 12.66
C SER A 35 -23.54 -21.95 13.61
N ALA A 36 -22.71 -21.17 14.31
CA ALA A 36 -23.16 -20.15 15.24
C ALA A 36 -23.81 -18.93 14.57
N GLU A 37 -23.61 -18.72 13.26
CA GLU A 37 -24.11 -17.60 12.42
C GLU A 37 -23.62 -16.18 12.82
N ARG A 38 -23.49 -15.90 14.11
CA ARG A 38 -23.19 -14.57 14.66
C ARG A 38 -21.70 -14.30 14.59
N SER A 39 -21.33 -13.22 13.89
CA SER A 39 -19.93 -12.84 13.64
C SER A 39 -19.11 -12.66 14.92
N SER A 40 -19.70 -12.05 15.96
CA SER A 40 -19.03 -11.85 17.26
C SER A 40 -18.75 -13.15 18.00
N PHE A 41 -19.60 -14.17 17.85
CA PHE A 41 -19.35 -15.48 18.44
C PHE A 41 -18.25 -16.22 17.68
N ILE A 42 -18.32 -16.23 16.34
CA ILE A 42 -17.32 -16.88 15.48
C ILE A 42 -15.93 -16.28 15.72
N SER A 43 -15.81 -14.95 15.62
CA SER A 43 -14.54 -14.25 15.85
C SER A 43 -14.05 -14.38 17.30
N GLY A 44 -14.95 -14.32 18.28
CA GLY A 44 -14.62 -14.52 19.70
C GLY A 44 -14.05 -15.90 19.98
N LYS A 45 -14.71 -16.96 19.50
CA LYS A 45 -14.23 -18.34 19.66
C LYS A 45 -12.91 -18.59 18.91
N ALA A 46 -12.76 -18.05 17.70
CA ALA A 46 -11.48 -18.14 16.98
C ALA A 46 -10.35 -17.48 17.77
N ARG A 47 -10.58 -16.26 18.28
CA ARG A 47 -9.63 -15.54 19.13
C ARG A 47 -9.31 -16.31 20.41
N ASP A 48 -10.28 -16.90 21.09
CA ASP A 48 -10.06 -17.67 22.32
C ASP A 48 -9.17 -18.89 22.09
N ILE A 49 -9.36 -19.60 20.98
CA ILE A 49 -8.51 -20.74 20.60
C ILE A 49 -7.08 -20.25 20.31
N LEU A 50 -6.93 -19.19 19.51
CA LEU A 50 -5.63 -18.60 19.20
C LEU A 50 -4.91 -18.11 20.48
N CYS A 51 -5.64 -17.44 21.38
CA CYS A 51 -5.14 -16.96 22.66
C CYS A 51 -4.62 -18.12 23.54
N ARG A 52 -5.36 -19.24 23.62
CA ARG A 52 -4.90 -20.44 24.35
C ARG A 52 -3.64 -21.04 23.74
N LYS A 53 -3.55 -21.14 22.41
CA LYS A 53 -2.33 -21.61 21.72
C LYS A 53 -1.12 -20.69 21.96
N LEU A 54 -1.33 -19.37 22.12
CA LEU A 54 -0.29 -18.41 22.48
C LEU A 54 0.10 -18.44 23.97
N GLY A 55 -0.82 -18.86 24.85
CA GLY A 55 -0.71 -18.79 26.31
C GLY A 55 0.21 -19.83 26.95
N THR A 56 0.57 -20.90 26.23
CA THR A 56 1.22 -22.10 26.78
C THR A 56 2.75 -22.13 26.70
N ALA A 57 3.42 -21.17 26.03
CA ALA A 57 4.87 -21.21 25.83
C ALA A 57 5.58 -19.88 26.10
N ASN A 58 6.86 -19.98 26.53
CA ASN A 58 7.85 -18.97 26.21
C ASN A 58 7.97 -18.92 24.68
N LEU A 59 7.24 -17.98 24.07
CA LEU A 59 7.22 -17.76 22.63
C LEU A 59 8.61 -17.23 22.21
N ASP A 60 9.28 -17.97 21.35
CA ASP A 60 10.48 -17.55 20.64
C ASP A 60 10.16 -17.45 19.14
N THR A 61 11.12 -16.95 18.36
CA THR A 61 10.95 -16.73 16.92
C THR A 61 10.60 -18.03 16.16
N ASP A 62 11.19 -19.17 16.54
CA ASP A 62 10.97 -20.44 15.84
C ASP A 62 9.57 -21.00 16.10
N LYS A 63 9.08 -20.91 17.34
CA LYS A 63 7.70 -21.29 17.68
C LYS A 63 6.68 -20.39 17.00
N ILE A 64 6.94 -19.08 16.90
CA ILE A 64 6.07 -18.15 16.17
C ILE A 64 5.93 -18.56 14.70
N ARG A 65 7.05 -18.91 14.06
CA ARG A 65 7.05 -19.38 12.66
C ARG A 65 6.30 -20.69 12.52
N ALA A 66 6.59 -21.67 13.37
CA ALA A 66 5.88 -22.95 13.36
C ALA A 66 4.36 -22.78 13.54
N MET A 67 3.93 -21.86 14.41
CA MET A 67 2.52 -21.52 14.58
C MET A 67 1.92 -20.88 13.31
N ALA A 68 2.62 -19.93 12.68
CA ALA A 68 2.14 -19.28 11.46
C ALA A 68 1.99 -20.26 10.28
N HIS A 69 2.77 -21.34 10.25
CA HIS A 69 2.66 -22.40 9.23
C HIS A 69 1.59 -23.46 9.54
N ALA A 70 1.01 -23.48 10.75
CA ALA A 70 -0.01 -24.46 11.09
C ALA A 70 -1.35 -24.13 10.37
N PRO A 71 -1.88 -25.03 9.49
CA PRO A 71 -3.06 -24.72 8.68
C PRO A 71 -4.30 -24.31 9.48
N GLN A 72 -4.49 -24.93 10.64
CA GLN A 72 -5.58 -24.61 11.55
C GLN A 72 -5.44 -23.20 12.14
N VAL A 73 -4.21 -22.80 12.51
CA VAL A 73 -3.93 -21.45 13.04
C VAL A 73 -4.17 -20.41 11.95
N ALA A 74 -3.71 -20.67 10.73
CA ALA A 74 -3.93 -19.79 9.59
C ALA A 74 -5.44 -19.55 9.37
N LEU A 75 -6.23 -20.62 9.32
CA LEU A 75 -7.67 -20.51 9.13
C LEU A 75 -8.38 -19.77 10.28
N LEU A 76 -8.01 -20.04 11.53
CA LEU A 76 -8.57 -19.32 12.68
C LEU A 76 -8.23 -17.83 12.62
N CYS A 77 -7.02 -17.47 12.18
CA CYS A 77 -6.64 -16.07 11.95
C CYS A 77 -7.48 -15.44 10.85
N HIS A 78 -7.73 -16.14 9.74
CA HIS A 78 -8.57 -15.66 8.64
C HIS A 78 -10.02 -15.43 9.08
N LEU A 79 -10.60 -16.40 9.80
CA LEU A 79 -11.95 -16.28 10.35
C LEU A 79 -12.05 -15.14 11.35
N TYR A 80 -11.11 -15.05 12.28
CA TYR A 80 -11.04 -13.95 13.24
C TYR A 80 -10.94 -12.62 12.52
N GLN A 81 -10.00 -12.46 11.58
CA GLN A 81 -9.81 -11.22 10.83
C GLN A 81 -11.10 -10.81 10.12
N PHE A 82 -11.70 -11.70 9.33
CA PHE A 82 -12.90 -11.38 8.55
C PHE A 82 -14.07 -11.00 9.46
N PHE A 83 -14.45 -11.86 10.40
CA PHE A 83 -15.65 -11.64 11.22
C PHE A 83 -15.49 -10.54 12.28
N SER A 84 -14.27 -10.17 12.67
CA SER A 84 -14.03 -9.06 13.61
C SER A 84 -13.90 -7.68 12.94
N THR A 85 -13.77 -7.63 11.61
CA THR A 85 -13.56 -6.36 10.88
C THR A 85 -14.65 -6.05 9.86
N ALA A 86 -15.37 -7.06 9.38
CA ALA A 86 -16.55 -6.86 8.55
C ALA A 86 -17.61 -6.02 9.28
N GLU A 87 -18.41 -5.27 8.52
CA GLU A 87 -19.41 -4.33 9.05
C GLU A 87 -18.78 -3.28 9.99
N ASN A 88 -17.55 -2.85 9.68
CA ASN A 88 -16.75 -1.94 10.52
C ASN A 88 -16.52 -2.46 11.96
N GLY A 89 -16.58 -3.77 12.16
CA GLY A 89 -16.42 -4.42 13.47
C GLY A 89 -17.71 -4.57 14.26
N GLU A 90 -18.85 -4.09 13.74
CA GLU A 90 -20.14 -4.30 14.38
C GLU A 90 -20.60 -5.75 14.26
N PRO A 91 -21.17 -6.36 15.32
CA PRO A 91 -21.73 -7.70 15.25
C PRO A 91 -22.87 -7.80 14.21
N PHE A 92 -22.87 -8.88 13.44
CA PHE A 92 -23.93 -9.21 12.49
C PHE A 92 -24.20 -10.72 12.48
N THR A 93 -25.35 -11.11 11.93
CA THR A 93 -25.75 -12.50 11.77
C THR A 93 -25.69 -12.90 10.30
N GLN A 94 -25.08 -14.05 10.02
CA GLN A 94 -24.98 -14.62 8.69
C GLN A 94 -25.88 -15.85 8.55
N HIS A 95 -27.13 -15.63 8.13
CA HIS A 95 -28.15 -16.68 8.09
C HIS A 95 -27.87 -17.81 7.10
N GLU A 96 -27.12 -17.52 6.04
CA GLU A 96 -26.72 -18.47 5.01
C GLU A 96 -25.82 -19.58 5.59
N LEU A 97 -25.18 -19.35 6.74
CA LEU A 97 -24.46 -20.39 7.47
C LEU A 97 -25.38 -21.44 8.11
N LYS A 98 -26.71 -21.31 8.03
CA LYS A 98 -27.64 -22.40 8.36
C LYS A 98 -27.62 -23.52 7.32
N ASP A 99 -27.29 -23.22 6.06
CA ASP A 99 -27.18 -24.25 5.03
C ASP A 99 -25.97 -25.15 5.30
N GLY A 100 -26.25 -26.38 5.72
CA GLY A 100 -25.23 -27.39 6.01
C GLY A 100 -24.35 -27.73 4.81
N ALA A 101 -24.88 -27.68 3.58
CA ALA A 101 -24.11 -27.91 2.36
C ALA A 101 -23.12 -26.76 2.13
N PHE A 102 -23.55 -25.51 2.35
CA PHE A 102 -22.68 -24.35 2.23
C PHE A 102 -21.58 -24.33 3.29
N ARG A 103 -21.92 -24.61 4.55
CA ARG A 103 -20.90 -24.75 5.62
C ARG A 103 -19.89 -25.84 5.31
N LYS A 104 -20.36 -27.01 4.86
CA LYS A 104 -19.48 -28.12 4.46
C LYS A 104 -18.56 -27.70 3.32
N TRP A 105 -19.11 -27.02 2.31
CA TRP A 105 -18.33 -26.48 1.20
C TRP A 105 -17.26 -25.50 1.70
N LEU A 106 -17.62 -24.49 2.50
CA LEU A 106 -16.67 -23.53 3.09
C LEU A 106 -15.56 -24.22 3.91
N SER A 107 -15.87 -25.29 4.63
CA SER A 107 -14.86 -26.03 5.42
C SER A 107 -13.83 -26.77 4.56
N THR A 108 -14.17 -27.06 3.30
CA THR A 108 -13.26 -27.68 2.32
C THR A 108 -12.57 -26.67 1.42
N HIS A 109 -12.92 -25.38 1.55
CA HIS A 109 -12.40 -24.26 0.76
C HIS A 109 -11.85 -23.16 1.69
N PRO A 110 -10.82 -23.46 2.52
CA PRO A 110 -10.27 -22.51 3.50
C PRO A 110 -9.70 -21.24 2.85
N GLU A 111 -9.34 -21.29 1.57
CA GLU A 111 -8.88 -20.14 0.79
C GLU A 111 -9.93 -19.03 0.67
N VAL A 112 -11.22 -19.33 0.82
CA VAL A 112 -12.30 -18.33 0.82
C VAL A 112 -12.09 -17.30 1.93
N PHE A 113 -11.88 -17.78 3.16
CA PHE A 113 -11.65 -16.89 4.30
C PHE A 113 -10.28 -16.23 4.24
N ARG A 114 -9.28 -16.90 3.68
CA ARG A 114 -7.96 -16.29 3.40
C ARG A 114 -8.12 -15.07 2.49
N MET A 115 -8.78 -15.25 1.35
CA MET A 115 -8.99 -14.16 0.39
C MET A 115 -9.83 -13.02 0.98
N LEU A 116 -10.86 -13.34 1.77
CA LEU A 116 -11.67 -12.32 2.46
C LEU A 116 -10.87 -11.55 3.52
N ALA A 117 -10.08 -12.24 4.34
CA ALA A 117 -9.23 -11.62 5.35
C ALA A 117 -8.20 -10.65 4.75
N LEU A 118 -7.69 -10.95 3.56
CA LEU A 118 -6.73 -10.12 2.82
C LEU A 118 -7.39 -9.01 1.97
N SER A 119 -8.72 -8.98 1.87
CA SER A 119 -9.46 -8.04 1.01
C SER A 119 -9.83 -6.72 1.68
N GLY A 120 -9.57 -6.56 2.97
CA GLY A 120 -9.86 -5.34 3.72
C GLY A 120 -11.34 -5.21 4.06
N ALA A 121 -11.93 -4.03 3.84
CA ALA A 121 -13.29 -3.73 4.29
C ALA A 121 -14.36 -4.58 3.58
N ALA A 122 -15.01 -5.45 4.35
CA ALA A 122 -16.19 -6.23 3.97
C ALA A 122 -17.41 -5.76 4.79
N GLY A 123 -18.61 -6.06 4.30
CA GLY A 123 -19.87 -5.80 5.03
C GLY A 123 -20.70 -7.06 5.15
N LYS A 124 -21.77 -7.00 5.95
CA LYS A 124 -22.59 -8.18 6.29
C LYS A 124 -23.20 -8.90 5.08
N GLN A 125 -23.39 -8.22 3.95
CA GLN A 125 -23.93 -8.81 2.73
C GLN A 125 -22.90 -9.59 1.90
N THR A 126 -21.60 -9.52 2.25
CA THR A 126 -20.52 -10.11 1.46
C THR A 126 -20.71 -11.60 1.25
N LEU A 127 -20.97 -12.35 2.33
CA LEU A 127 -21.22 -13.79 2.24
C LEU A 127 -22.61 -14.12 1.70
N SER A 128 -23.61 -13.25 1.89
CA SER A 128 -24.95 -13.44 1.32
C SER A 128 -24.93 -13.43 -0.20
N ILE A 129 -24.23 -12.47 -0.81
CA ILE A 129 -24.06 -12.43 -2.27
C ILE A 129 -23.23 -13.62 -2.76
N PHE A 130 -22.14 -13.94 -2.08
CA PHE A 130 -21.32 -15.09 -2.43
C PHE A 130 -22.11 -16.40 -2.38
N TYR A 131 -22.94 -16.59 -1.34
CA TYR A 131 -23.85 -17.73 -1.22
C TYR A 131 -24.86 -17.79 -2.36
N ARG A 132 -25.51 -16.67 -2.72
CA ARG A 132 -26.46 -16.60 -3.85
C ARG A 132 -25.80 -17.04 -5.16
N ILE A 133 -24.58 -16.56 -5.42
CA ILE A 133 -23.80 -16.95 -6.60
C ILE A 133 -23.44 -18.43 -6.56
N TRP A 134 -22.88 -18.91 -5.45
CA TRP A 134 -22.52 -20.32 -5.28
C TRP A 134 -23.73 -21.25 -5.49
N ASN A 135 -24.87 -20.91 -4.88
CA ASN A 135 -26.10 -21.70 -4.99
C ASN A 135 -26.66 -21.72 -6.42
N ALA A 136 -26.62 -20.58 -7.12
CA ALA A 136 -27.03 -20.49 -8.53
C ALA A 136 -26.09 -21.24 -9.49
N ASN A 137 -24.89 -21.59 -9.05
CA ASN A 137 -23.86 -22.27 -9.84
C ASN A 137 -23.68 -23.74 -9.44
N ASN A 138 -24.80 -24.42 -9.20
CA ASN A 138 -24.83 -25.83 -8.80
C ASN A 138 -23.95 -26.12 -7.58
N LYS A 139 -23.80 -25.14 -6.68
CA LYS A 139 -22.99 -25.27 -5.45
C LYS A 139 -21.51 -25.54 -5.73
N THR A 140 -21.02 -25.05 -6.87
CA THR A 140 -19.63 -25.19 -7.33
C THR A 140 -19.13 -23.88 -7.95
N LEU A 141 -17.84 -23.58 -7.77
CA LEU A 141 -17.17 -22.44 -8.40
C LEU A 141 -15.72 -22.85 -8.69
N ARG A 142 -15.19 -22.51 -9.87
CA ARG A 142 -13.75 -22.65 -10.13
C ARG A 142 -12.97 -21.51 -9.47
N PRO A 143 -11.64 -21.63 -9.31
CA PRO A 143 -10.85 -20.62 -8.59
C PRO A 143 -11.09 -19.16 -9.03
N VAL A 144 -11.13 -18.90 -10.35
CA VAL A 144 -11.42 -17.56 -10.89
C VAL A 144 -12.83 -17.08 -10.56
N GLU A 145 -13.82 -17.96 -10.64
CA GLU A 145 -15.22 -17.65 -10.30
C GLU A 145 -15.37 -17.44 -8.79
N THR A 146 -14.65 -18.17 -7.96
CA THR A 146 -14.61 -17.97 -6.50
C THR A 146 -14.10 -16.59 -6.17
N SER A 147 -12.96 -16.17 -6.74
CA SER A 147 -12.42 -14.83 -6.52
C SER A 147 -13.37 -13.73 -7.01
N MET A 148 -13.94 -13.92 -8.21
CA MET A 148 -14.92 -13.01 -8.81
C MET A 148 -16.19 -12.90 -7.96
N ALA A 149 -16.75 -14.01 -7.49
CA ALA A 149 -17.95 -14.04 -6.65
C ALA A 149 -17.73 -13.36 -5.30
N LEU A 150 -16.57 -13.57 -4.68
CA LEU A 150 -16.19 -12.86 -3.45
C LEU A 150 -16.03 -11.36 -3.70
N GLY A 151 -15.47 -10.97 -4.85
CA GLY A 151 -15.42 -9.57 -5.25
C GLY A 151 -16.80 -8.93 -5.39
N ALA A 152 -17.78 -9.68 -5.90
CA ALA A 152 -19.16 -9.22 -6.03
C ALA A 152 -19.79 -9.02 -4.64
N GLY A 153 -19.49 -9.93 -3.71
CA GLY A 153 -19.82 -9.76 -2.29
C GLY A 153 -19.21 -8.49 -1.70
N LEU A 154 -17.92 -8.25 -1.89
CA LEU A 154 -17.24 -7.05 -1.37
C LEU A 154 -17.75 -5.74 -2.00
N ALA A 155 -18.26 -5.79 -3.24
CA ALA A 155 -18.87 -4.65 -3.90
C ALA A 155 -20.23 -4.26 -3.29
N SER A 156 -20.94 -5.19 -2.65
CA SER A 156 -22.28 -4.98 -2.10
C SER A 156 -22.37 -3.92 -0.99
N ASN A 157 -21.23 -3.51 -0.44
CA ASN A 157 -21.14 -2.37 0.49
C ASN A 157 -21.39 -1.02 -0.18
N VAL A 158 -21.33 -0.96 -1.50
CA VAL A 158 -21.37 0.27 -2.28
C VAL A 158 -22.49 0.23 -3.32
N ILE A 159 -22.70 -0.92 -3.96
CA ILE A 159 -23.73 -1.09 -4.99
C ILE A 159 -24.79 -2.12 -4.54
N PRO A 160 -26.03 -2.05 -5.07
CA PRO A 160 -27.10 -2.96 -4.66
C PRO A 160 -26.81 -4.44 -4.99
N PRO A 161 -27.35 -5.39 -4.20
CA PRO A 161 -27.22 -6.83 -4.43
C PRO A 161 -27.48 -7.31 -5.86
N GLU A 162 -28.56 -6.84 -6.51
CA GLU A 162 -28.91 -7.27 -7.87
C GLU A 162 -27.92 -6.76 -8.91
N GLU A 163 -27.33 -5.58 -8.68
CA GLU A 163 -26.27 -5.05 -9.54
C GLU A 163 -24.99 -5.89 -9.39
N CYS A 164 -24.64 -6.31 -8.17
CA CYS A 164 -23.51 -7.23 -7.93
C CYS A 164 -23.68 -8.54 -8.71
N LEU A 165 -24.87 -9.15 -8.66
CA LEU A 165 -25.15 -10.41 -9.35
C LEU A 165 -25.13 -10.25 -10.87
N SER A 166 -25.74 -9.19 -11.38
CA SER A 166 -25.79 -8.93 -12.82
C SER A 166 -24.38 -8.66 -13.38
N LYS A 167 -23.56 -7.90 -12.65
CA LYS A 167 -22.15 -7.68 -13.00
C LYS A 167 -21.32 -8.96 -12.90
N PHE A 168 -21.52 -9.78 -11.86
CA PHE A 168 -20.85 -11.09 -11.77
C PHE A 168 -21.13 -11.93 -13.03
N ASN A 169 -22.40 -12.06 -13.44
CA ASN A 169 -22.76 -12.81 -14.63
C ASN A 169 -22.12 -12.25 -15.90
N PHE A 170 -22.17 -10.92 -16.09
CA PHE A 170 -21.53 -10.25 -17.22
C PHE A 170 -20.03 -10.53 -17.30
N TYR A 171 -19.29 -10.37 -16.20
CA TYR A 171 -17.84 -10.56 -16.20
C TYR A 171 -17.44 -12.04 -16.27
N ARG A 172 -18.27 -12.93 -15.72
CA ARG A 172 -18.09 -14.38 -15.88
C ARG A 172 -18.21 -14.79 -17.34
N GLU A 173 -19.27 -14.36 -18.02
CA GLU A 173 -19.46 -14.63 -19.44
C GLU A 173 -18.32 -14.02 -20.27
N SER A 174 -17.97 -12.76 -19.99
CA SER A 174 -16.85 -12.06 -20.65
C SER A 174 -15.53 -12.81 -20.48
N TYR A 175 -15.26 -13.37 -19.31
CA TYR A 175 -14.06 -14.16 -19.05
C TYR A 175 -14.03 -15.42 -19.93
N PHE A 176 -15.14 -16.14 -20.02
CA PHE A 176 -15.25 -17.36 -20.82
C PHE A 176 -15.17 -17.14 -22.33
N GLN A 177 -15.64 -16.00 -22.79
CA GLN A 177 -15.53 -15.58 -24.18
C GLN A 177 -14.19 -14.92 -24.49
N SER A 178 -13.22 -14.93 -23.56
CA SER A 178 -11.92 -14.28 -23.70
C SER A 178 -12.01 -12.76 -23.95
N ALA A 179 -13.11 -12.13 -23.54
CA ALA A 179 -13.30 -10.69 -23.61
C ALA A 179 -12.63 -9.94 -22.45
N CYS A 180 -12.25 -10.62 -21.36
CA CYS A 180 -11.43 -10.07 -20.29
C CYS A 180 -9.93 -10.11 -20.64
N HIS A 181 -9.13 -9.21 -20.06
CA HIS A 181 -7.67 -9.29 -20.16
C HIS A 181 -7.08 -10.38 -19.24
N PRO A 182 -5.84 -10.86 -19.51
CA PRO A 182 -5.22 -11.96 -18.76
C PRO A 182 -5.07 -11.73 -17.25
N GLN A 183 -5.11 -10.48 -16.77
CA GLN A 183 -5.05 -10.22 -15.33
C GLN A 183 -6.21 -10.85 -14.56
N ALA A 184 -7.36 -11.07 -15.22
CA ALA A 184 -8.55 -11.65 -14.60
C ALA A 184 -8.27 -13.01 -13.93
N ASP A 185 -7.33 -13.80 -14.46
CA ASP A 185 -6.95 -15.12 -13.93
C ASP A 185 -6.38 -15.07 -12.51
N THR A 186 -5.71 -13.98 -12.16
CA THR A 186 -4.94 -13.85 -10.91
C THR A 186 -5.47 -12.77 -9.98
N MET A 187 -6.60 -12.16 -10.34
CA MET A 187 -7.21 -11.11 -9.54
C MET A 187 -7.70 -11.63 -8.20
N GLN A 188 -7.42 -10.86 -7.15
CA GLN A 188 -7.95 -11.07 -5.80
C GLN A 188 -9.37 -10.48 -5.68
N PRO A 189 -10.18 -10.90 -4.69
CA PRO A 189 -11.56 -10.42 -4.59
C PRO A 189 -11.70 -8.90 -4.45
N TRP A 190 -10.82 -8.25 -3.69
CA TRP A 190 -10.85 -6.78 -3.56
C TRP A 190 -10.55 -6.06 -4.89
N GLU A 191 -9.81 -6.69 -5.79
CA GLU A 191 -9.56 -6.15 -7.13
C GLU A 191 -10.80 -6.28 -8.01
N TRP A 192 -11.50 -7.42 -7.95
CA TRP A 192 -12.81 -7.59 -8.57
C TRP A 192 -13.84 -6.61 -8.03
N ALA A 193 -13.80 -6.32 -6.72
CA ALA A 193 -14.67 -5.31 -6.13
C ALA A 193 -14.45 -3.92 -6.75
N ILE A 194 -13.22 -3.54 -7.11
CA ILE A 194 -12.92 -2.29 -7.83
C ILE A 194 -13.57 -2.29 -9.22
N VAL A 195 -13.52 -3.43 -9.93
CA VAL A 195 -14.17 -3.59 -11.24
C VAL A 195 -15.69 -3.44 -11.11
N PHE A 196 -16.32 -4.12 -10.15
CA PHE A 196 -17.77 -4.07 -9.99
C PHE A 196 -18.29 -2.71 -9.52
N ARG A 197 -17.52 -1.97 -8.72
CA ARG A 197 -17.87 -0.60 -8.29
C ARG A 197 -17.80 0.44 -9.42
N GLY A 198 -17.43 0.04 -10.63
CA GLY A 198 -17.53 0.88 -11.83
C GLY A 198 -18.96 1.42 -12.03
N ARG A 199 -19.07 2.63 -12.57
CA ARG A 199 -20.37 3.29 -12.78
C ARG A 199 -21.01 2.94 -14.13
N GLU A 200 -20.31 2.20 -14.96
CA GLU A 200 -20.76 1.79 -16.28
C GLU A 200 -21.93 0.81 -16.16
N SER A 201 -22.98 1.00 -16.99
CA SER A 201 -24.04 0.01 -17.14
C SER A 201 -23.54 -1.20 -17.95
N LEU A 202 -24.27 -2.31 -17.91
CA LEU A 202 -23.90 -3.51 -18.66
C LEU A 202 -23.90 -3.27 -20.18
N GLU A 203 -24.81 -2.43 -20.68
CA GLU A 203 -24.87 -2.03 -22.09
C GLU A 203 -23.62 -1.22 -22.47
N ASP A 204 -23.18 -0.30 -21.62
CA ASP A 204 -21.98 0.51 -21.85
C ASP A 204 -20.70 -0.34 -21.81
N LEU A 205 -20.61 -1.30 -20.87
CA LEU A 205 -19.52 -2.26 -20.80
C LEU A 205 -19.47 -3.17 -22.04
N SER A 206 -20.63 -3.70 -22.47
CA SER A 206 -20.74 -4.54 -23.67
C SER A 206 -20.33 -3.78 -24.94
N TRP A 207 -20.82 -2.55 -25.08
CA TRP A 207 -20.41 -1.67 -26.18
C TRP A 207 -18.90 -1.41 -26.16
N ALA A 208 -18.33 -1.14 -25.00
CA ALA A 208 -16.90 -0.88 -24.85
C ALA A 208 -16.04 -2.09 -25.22
N GLN A 209 -16.44 -3.31 -24.85
CA GLN A 209 -15.75 -4.53 -25.27
C GLN A 209 -15.71 -4.66 -26.80
N GLN A 210 -16.86 -4.48 -27.48
CA GLN A 210 -16.95 -4.52 -28.94
C GLN A 210 -16.13 -3.40 -29.61
N PHE A 211 -16.11 -2.21 -29.00
CA PHE A 211 -15.33 -1.08 -29.50
C PHE A 211 -13.82 -1.32 -29.39
N ILE A 212 -13.37 -1.96 -28.31
CA ILE A 212 -11.95 -2.29 -28.07
C ILE A 212 -11.49 -3.42 -28.99
N GLU A 213 -12.29 -4.47 -29.17
CA GLU A 213 -11.94 -5.69 -29.90
C GLU A 213 -11.37 -5.38 -31.29
N LYS A 214 -12.02 -4.46 -32.00
CA LYS A 214 -11.63 -4.03 -33.36
C LYS A 214 -10.26 -3.35 -33.45
N LYS A 215 -9.63 -3.00 -32.32
CA LYS A 215 -8.39 -2.21 -32.26
C LYS A 215 -7.14 -3.03 -31.95
N GLN A 216 -7.29 -4.31 -31.55
CA GLN A 216 -6.19 -5.24 -31.29
C GLN A 216 -5.08 -4.63 -30.39
N ILE A 217 -5.48 -3.99 -29.29
CA ILE A 217 -4.54 -3.35 -28.36
C ILE A 217 -3.99 -4.39 -27.38
N PRO A 218 -2.66 -4.56 -27.27
CA PRO A 218 -2.07 -5.45 -26.28
C PRO A 218 -2.43 -5.02 -24.85
N PRO A 219 -2.74 -5.95 -23.92
CA PRO A 219 -3.09 -5.65 -22.53
C PRO A 219 -2.08 -4.75 -21.79
N GLU A 220 -0.79 -4.89 -22.08
CA GLU A 220 0.31 -4.11 -21.49
C GLU A 220 0.23 -2.63 -21.86
N GLN A 221 -0.35 -2.33 -23.03
CA GLN A 221 -0.48 -0.96 -23.54
C GLN A 221 -1.84 -0.35 -23.22
N ALA A 222 -2.78 -1.10 -22.66
CA ALA A 222 -4.17 -0.70 -22.46
C ALA A 222 -4.30 0.64 -21.72
N GLY A 223 -3.59 0.81 -20.60
CA GLY A 223 -3.63 2.08 -19.85
C GLY A 223 -3.15 3.29 -20.66
N ASN A 224 -2.22 3.12 -21.60
CA ASN A 224 -1.77 4.23 -22.45
C ASN A 224 -2.68 4.44 -23.65
N LYS A 225 -3.13 3.37 -24.29
CA LYS A 225 -3.91 3.43 -25.54
C LYS A 225 -5.36 3.81 -25.30
N PHE A 226 -5.98 3.38 -24.20
CA PHE A 226 -7.40 3.65 -23.93
C PHE A 226 -7.67 5.13 -23.64
N MET A 227 -6.67 5.86 -23.14
CA MET A 227 -6.75 7.33 -23.05
C MET A 227 -6.95 7.99 -24.42
N GLY A 228 -6.31 7.42 -25.45
CA GLY A 228 -6.39 7.92 -26.82
C GLY A 228 -7.76 7.76 -27.46
N PHE A 229 -8.70 7.03 -26.84
CA PHE A 229 -10.07 6.92 -27.32
C PHE A 229 -10.91 8.16 -27.02
N ILE A 230 -10.47 9.01 -26.09
CA ILE A 230 -11.19 10.20 -25.64
C ILE A 230 -10.49 11.44 -26.21
N PRO A 231 -11.08 12.13 -27.21
CA PRO A 231 -10.49 13.35 -27.75
C PRO A 231 -10.31 14.43 -26.68
N TYR A 232 -9.14 15.07 -26.64
CA TYR A 232 -8.92 16.18 -25.70
C TYR A 232 -9.59 17.46 -26.20
N ARG A 233 -10.70 17.87 -25.58
CA ARG A 233 -11.52 19.00 -26.02
C ARG A 233 -11.96 19.88 -24.85
N ARG A 234 -11.75 21.19 -24.98
CA ARG A 234 -12.22 22.21 -24.02
C ARG A 234 -13.61 22.74 -24.34
N LYS A 235 -14.04 22.60 -25.59
CA LYS A 235 -15.37 22.98 -26.08
C LYS A 235 -15.93 21.83 -26.93
N ASN A 236 -17.24 21.62 -26.89
CA ASN A 236 -17.91 20.69 -27.80
C ASN A 236 -18.07 21.34 -29.19
N LEU A 237 -18.69 20.63 -30.14
CA LEU A 237 -18.87 21.12 -31.51
C LEU A 237 -19.73 22.39 -31.59
N GLN A 238 -20.59 22.61 -30.60
CA GLN A 238 -21.46 23.77 -30.45
C GLN A 238 -20.77 24.93 -29.69
N GLY A 239 -19.48 24.79 -29.36
CA GLY A 239 -18.71 25.81 -28.66
C GLY A 239 -18.95 25.87 -27.14
N VAL A 240 -19.75 24.98 -26.57
CA VAL A 240 -20.03 24.91 -25.13
C VAL A 240 -18.80 24.44 -24.39
N SER A 241 -18.39 25.16 -23.36
CA SER A 241 -17.21 24.85 -22.54
C SER A 241 -17.41 23.57 -21.72
N VAL A 242 -16.34 22.78 -21.57
CA VAL A 242 -16.31 21.60 -20.67
C VAL A 242 -16.60 21.96 -19.21
N HIS A 243 -16.34 23.22 -18.84
CA HIS A 243 -16.65 23.73 -17.50
C HIS A 243 -18.16 23.96 -17.27
N ALA A 244 -18.99 23.88 -18.32
CA ALA A 244 -20.45 23.91 -18.22
C ALA A 244 -21.07 22.57 -17.78
N GLY A 245 -20.24 21.54 -17.52
CA GLY A 245 -20.70 20.27 -16.96
C GLY A 245 -21.63 19.52 -17.90
N ALA A 246 -22.86 19.23 -17.46
CA ALA A 246 -23.84 18.46 -18.24
C ALA A 246 -24.15 19.10 -19.61
N ALA A 247 -24.13 20.43 -19.72
CA ALA A 247 -24.38 21.14 -20.98
C ALA A 247 -23.32 20.85 -22.05
N PHE A 248 -22.07 20.52 -21.67
CA PHE A 248 -21.04 20.11 -22.64
C PHE A 248 -21.43 18.81 -23.36
N TYR A 249 -22.17 17.93 -22.69
CA TYR A 249 -22.63 16.63 -23.17
C TYR A 249 -24.12 16.67 -23.59
N ASP A 250 -24.66 17.85 -23.89
CA ASP A 250 -26.07 18.05 -24.25
C ASP A 250 -27.06 17.46 -23.22
N HIS A 251 -26.69 17.50 -21.94
CA HIS A 251 -27.42 16.91 -20.82
C HIS A 251 -27.67 15.39 -20.91
N LYS A 252 -26.96 14.69 -21.81
CA LYS A 252 -27.02 13.23 -21.93
C LYS A 252 -26.28 12.56 -20.75
N PRO A 253 -26.72 11.37 -20.31
CA PRO A 253 -25.96 10.56 -19.37
C PRO A 253 -24.56 10.26 -19.94
N VAL A 254 -23.53 10.44 -19.12
CA VAL A 254 -22.14 10.26 -19.55
C VAL A 254 -21.81 8.77 -19.60
N THR A 255 -21.60 8.25 -20.82
CA THR A 255 -21.20 6.86 -21.11
C THR A 255 -19.80 6.81 -21.73
N LEU A 256 -19.21 5.62 -21.82
CA LEU A 256 -17.93 5.42 -22.51
C LEU A 256 -18.05 5.80 -24.00
N LYS A 257 -19.17 5.47 -24.64
CA LYS A 257 -19.47 5.90 -26.01
C LYS A 257 -19.48 7.41 -26.13
N LEU A 258 -20.17 8.10 -25.23
CA LEU A 258 -20.28 9.55 -25.27
C LEU A 258 -18.91 10.23 -25.08
N TYR A 259 -18.03 9.67 -24.24
CA TYR A 259 -16.65 10.17 -24.13
C TYR A 259 -15.87 10.07 -25.44
N THR A 260 -16.06 9.01 -26.24
CA THR A 260 -15.37 8.90 -27.54
C THR A 260 -15.88 9.90 -28.58
N GLU A 261 -17.17 10.26 -28.51
CA GLU A 261 -17.81 11.17 -29.45
C GLU A 261 -17.52 12.65 -29.11
N TYR A 262 -17.77 13.03 -27.84
CA TYR A 262 -17.64 14.41 -27.38
C TYR A 262 -16.23 14.76 -26.96
N GLY A 263 -15.48 13.80 -26.40
CA GLY A 263 -14.20 14.05 -25.76
C GLY A 263 -14.33 14.72 -24.40
N GLY A 264 -13.29 15.43 -23.99
CA GLY A 264 -13.25 16.24 -22.77
C GLY A 264 -11.81 16.54 -22.36
N VAL A 265 -11.60 16.99 -21.11
CA VAL A 265 -10.25 17.24 -20.57
C VAL A 265 -9.79 16.07 -19.70
N CYS A 266 -8.74 16.26 -18.89
CA CYS A 266 -8.11 15.20 -18.09
C CYS A 266 -9.09 14.36 -17.26
N GLY A 267 -10.16 14.96 -16.72
CA GLY A 267 -11.20 14.24 -15.99
C GLY A 267 -11.98 13.24 -16.85
N ALA A 268 -12.34 13.61 -18.08
CA ALA A 268 -13.03 12.72 -19.02
C ALA A 268 -12.08 11.62 -19.52
N VAL A 269 -10.85 11.99 -19.88
CA VAL A 269 -9.82 11.03 -20.33
C VAL A 269 -9.56 9.97 -19.26
N SER A 270 -9.33 10.37 -18.01
CA SER A 270 -8.98 9.44 -16.93
C SER A 270 -10.16 8.58 -16.48
N LYS A 271 -11.37 9.15 -16.40
CA LYS A 271 -12.58 8.37 -16.06
C LYS A 271 -12.96 7.40 -17.18
N GLY A 272 -12.92 7.86 -18.43
CA GLY A 272 -13.18 7.05 -19.62
C GLY A 272 -12.18 5.90 -19.77
N ALA A 273 -10.87 6.19 -19.69
CA ALA A 273 -9.84 5.15 -19.75
C ALA A 273 -9.99 4.10 -18.64
N ALA A 274 -10.30 4.54 -17.41
CA ALA A 274 -10.57 3.61 -16.31
C ALA A 274 -11.82 2.74 -16.56
N GLY A 275 -12.86 3.28 -17.18
CA GLY A 275 -14.04 2.51 -17.56
C GLY A 275 -13.79 1.52 -18.70
N PHE A 276 -13.02 1.91 -19.72
CA PHE A 276 -12.57 0.97 -20.77
C PHE A 276 -11.71 -0.17 -20.21
N LEU A 277 -10.87 0.11 -19.21
CA LEU A 277 -10.12 -0.94 -18.49
C LEU A 277 -11.06 -1.86 -17.72
N ARG A 278 -12.04 -1.32 -17.01
CA ARG A 278 -13.05 -2.12 -16.30
C ARG A 278 -13.87 -3.00 -17.27
N ALA A 279 -14.22 -2.51 -18.45
CA ALA A 279 -14.90 -3.30 -19.49
C ALA A 279 -14.12 -4.57 -19.89
N LYS A 280 -12.78 -4.56 -19.77
CA LYS A 280 -11.92 -5.74 -20.00
C LYS A 280 -11.55 -6.47 -18.70
N GLY A 281 -12.30 -6.26 -17.61
CA GLY A 281 -12.07 -6.90 -16.32
C GLY A 281 -10.83 -6.40 -15.57
N VAL A 282 -10.27 -5.24 -15.93
CA VAL A 282 -9.07 -4.69 -15.28
C VAL A 282 -9.47 -3.68 -14.20
N PRO A 283 -9.00 -3.84 -12.94
CA PRO A 283 -9.34 -2.91 -11.87
C PRO A 283 -8.65 -1.57 -12.15
N ALA A 284 -9.45 -0.51 -12.20
CA ALA A 284 -8.97 0.84 -12.44
C ALA A 284 -9.88 1.88 -11.80
N TRP A 285 -9.34 3.03 -11.41
CA TRP A 285 -10.12 4.17 -10.91
C TRP A 285 -9.39 5.50 -11.06
N ALA A 286 -10.15 6.59 -11.14
CA ALA A 286 -9.59 7.95 -11.26
C ALA A 286 -9.02 8.45 -9.91
N ILE A 287 -7.94 9.23 -10.00
CA ILE A 287 -7.25 9.89 -8.89
C ILE A 287 -6.94 11.35 -9.25
N GLY A 288 -6.60 12.16 -8.25
CA GLY A 288 -6.20 13.56 -8.46
C GLY A 288 -4.69 13.73 -8.51
N GLN A 289 -4.22 14.71 -9.27
CA GLN A 289 -2.88 15.30 -9.22
C GLN A 289 -3.04 16.84 -9.27
N PRO A 290 -2.05 17.66 -8.89
CA PRO A 290 -2.17 19.12 -8.93
C PRO A 290 -2.60 19.63 -10.31
N GLY A 291 -3.79 20.23 -10.37
CA GLY A 291 -4.40 20.74 -11.62
C GLY A 291 -4.77 19.66 -12.64
N HIS A 292 -4.79 18.38 -12.27
CA HIS A 292 -4.93 17.26 -13.21
C HIS A 292 -5.68 16.07 -12.63
N CYS A 293 -6.31 15.28 -13.51
CA CYS A 293 -6.91 14.02 -13.12
C CYS A 293 -6.16 12.89 -13.82
N ALA A 294 -5.67 11.94 -13.03
CA ALA A 294 -5.02 10.73 -13.50
C ALA A 294 -5.90 9.50 -13.17
N PHE A 295 -5.43 8.30 -13.46
CA PHE A 295 -6.08 7.08 -13.00
C PHE A 295 -5.06 6.01 -12.65
N ILE A 296 -5.47 5.06 -11.81
CA ILE A 296 -4.67 3.92 -11.40
C ILE A 296 -5.24 2.68 -12.08
N TRP A 297 -4.39 1.74 -12.48
CA TRP A 297 -4.79 0.45 -13.05
C TRP A 297 -3.77 -0.65 -12.77
N LYS A 298 -4.21 -1.91 -12.74
CA LYS A 298 -3.33 -3.08 -12.59
C LYS A 298 -2.79 -3.53 -13.95
N HIS A 299 -1.47 -3.50 -14.10
CA HIS A 299 -0.77 -3.96 -15.31
C HIS A 299 -0.75 -5.51 -15.39
N PRO A 300 -0.63 -6.13 -16.59
CA PRO A 300 -0.52 -7.59 -16.72
C PRO A 300 0.59 -8.22 -15.89
N GLY A 301 1.74 -7.55 -15.79
CA GLY A 301 2.83 -7.91 -14.88
C GLY A 301 2.56 -7.71 -13.38
N GLY A 302 1.29 -7.72 -12.93
CA GLY A 302 0.90 -7.75 -11.52
C GLY A 302 1.00 -6.45 -10.71
N HIS A 303 1.65 -5.40 -11.24
CA HIS A 303 1.88 -4.14 -10.52
C HIS A 303 0.93 -3.01 -10.93
N TRP A 304 0.73 -2.06 -10.02
CA TRP A 304 -0.13 -0.90 -10.24
C TRP A 304 0.61 0.24 -10.95
N LYS A 305 -0.02 0.84 -11.96
CA LYS A 305 0.50 1.98 -12.72
C LYS A 305 -0.44 3.18 -12.66
N ILE A 306 0.12 4.38 -12.83
CA ILE A 306 -0.63 5.61 -13.06
C ILE A 306 -0.75 5.82 -14.57
N GLY A 307 -1.97 5.85 -15.10
CA GLY A 307 -2.28 6.35 -16.44
C GLY A 307 -2.64 7.84 -16.40
N ASN A 308 -2.43 8.52 -17.52
CA ASN A 308 -2.56 9.99 -17.62
C ASN A 308 -1.71 10.70 -16.55
N ASN A 309 -0.46 10.28 -16.35
CA ASN A 309 0.38 10.71 -15.24
C ASN A 309 1.18 11.97 -15.57
N ILE A 310 1.11 13.01 -14.74
CA ILE A 310 1.95 14.22 -14.91
C ILE A 310 2.87 14.51 -13.71
N SER A 311 2.59 13.96 -12.53
CA SER A 311 3.28 14.33 -11.28
C SER A 311 3.74 13.14 -10.42
N GLY A 312 3.50 11.90 -10.87
CA GLY A 312 3.89 10.69 -10.14
C GLY A 312 3.10 10.42 -8.85
N TRP A 313 3.58 9.46 -8.06
CA TRP A 313 2.94 9.02 -6.83
C TRP A 313 2.93 10.11 -5.75
N ASN A 314 4.03 10.83 -5.52
CA ASN A 314 4.16 11.85 -4.46
C ASN A 314 3.01 12.87 -4.44
N TRP A 315 2.58 13.26 -5.64
CA TRP A 315 1.55 14.26 -5.87
C TRP A 315 0.16 13.67 -6.17
N SER A 316 0.03 12.35 -6.16
CA SER A 316 -1.25 11.70 -6.34
C SER A 316 -2.12 11.88 -5.09
N THR A 317 -3.42 12.08 -5.29
CA THR A 317 -4.39 12.34 -4.21
C THR A 317 -5.65 11.53 -4.43
N GLY A 318 -6.42 11.37 -3.35
CA GLY A 318 -7.62 10.55 -3.30
C GLY A 318 -7.48 9.40 -2.31
N LYS A 319 -8.59 8.72 -2.06
CA LYS A 319 -8.63 7.54 -1.20
C LYS A 319 -8.11 6.34 -1.98
N SER A 320 -7.22 5.56 -1.37
CA SER A 320 -6.82 4.28 -1.95
C SER A 320 -7.99 3.30 -1.95
N GLN A 321 -8.08 2.46 -2.98
CA GLN A 321 -9.04 1.34 -3.04
C GLN A 321 -8.41 0.00 -2.67
N ILE A 322 -7.13 -0.01 -2.28
CA ILE A 322 -6.46 -1.22 -1.77
C ILE A 322 -6.95 -1.59 -0.36
N PRO A 323 -6.73 -2.82 0.12
CA PRO A 323 -7.13 -3.28 1.46
C PRO A 323 -6.55 -2.49 2.63
N TRP A 324 -5.42 -1.80 2.44
CA TRP A 324 -4.86 -0.93 3.46
C TRP A 324 -5.54 0.44 3.51
N ASN A 325 -5.91 0.85 4.72
CA ASN A 325 -6.32 2.22 4.97
C ASN A 325 -5.15 3.18 4.78
N GLY A 326 -5.34 4.20 3.95
CA GLY A 326 -4.36 5.26 3.74
C GLY A 326 -4.53 5.97 2.40
N PRO A 327 -3.61 6.90 2.10
CA PRO A 327 -3.63 7.65 0.87
C PRO A 327 -3.14 6.79 -0.31
N VAL A 328 -3.44 7.19 -1.55
CA VAL A 328 -3.06 6.47 -2.78
C VAL A 328 -1.54 6.25 -2.91
N GLN A 329 -0.73 7.06 -2.24
CA GLN A 329 0.72 6.91 -2.23
C GLN A 329 1.24 5.64 -1.54
N LEU A 330 0.39 4.90 -0.82
CA LEU A 330 0.77 3.62 -0.21
C LEU A 330 0.61 2.42 -1.15
N ILE A 331 0.12 2.62 -2.37
CA ILE A 331 -0.09 1.54 -3.35
C ILE A 331 1.21 0.82 -3.73
N PRO A 332 2.34 1.51 -3.97
CA PRO A 332 3.62 0.84 -4.22
C PRO A 332 4.03 -0.12 -3.09
N ALA A 333 3.98 0.34 -1.83
CA ALA A 333 4.28 -0.48 -0.66
C ALA A 333 3.33 -1.70 -0.53
N TYR A 334 2.04 -1.51 -0.78
CA TYR A 334 1.08 -2.62 -0.78
C TYR A 334 1.38 -3.64 -1.87
N ASN A 335 1.76 -3.16 -3.07
CA ASN A 335 2.18 -4.02 -4.16
C ASN A 335 3.43 -4.84 -3.77
N ALA A 336 4.43 -4.20 -3.16
CA ALA A 336 5.62 -4.89 -2.66
C ALA A 336 5.27 -5.94 -1.57
N PHE A 337 4.31 -5.63 -0.70
CA PHE A 337 3.82 -6.55 0.32
C PHE A 337 3.19 -7.82 -0.27
N ILE A 338 2.23 -7.68 -1.19
CA ILE A 338 1.48 -8.85 -1.72
C ILE A 338 2.33 -9.75 -2.61
N HIS A 339 3.37 -9.21 -3.26
CA HIS A 339 4.29 -9.98 -4.11
C HIS A 339 5.47 -10.57 -3.34
N HIS A 340 5.56 -10.30 -2.04
CA HIS A 340 6.59 -10.91 -1.18
C HIS A 340 6.23 -12.38 -0.88
N GLY A 341 7.19 -13.30 -1.01
CA GLY A 341 6.95 -14.73 -0.81
C GLY A 341 6.52 -15.15 0.61
N LEU A 342 6.57 -14.23 1.57
CA LEU A 342 6.20 -14.42 2.99
C LEU A 342 5.05 -13.48 3.43
N ALA A 343 4.22 -13.03 2.47
CA ALA A 343 3.12 -12.12 2.74
C ALA A 343 2.09 -12.72 3.71
N GLU A 344 1.75 -13.99 3.52
CA GLU A 344 0.74 -14.68 4.33
C GLU A 344 1.24 -14.90 5.77
N GLU A 345 2.44 -15.42 5.96
CA GLU A 345 3.03 -15.63 7.29
C GLU A 345 3.15 -14.32 8.07
N SER A 346 3.64 -13.25 7.41
CA SER A 346 3.73 -11.92 8.02
C SER A 346 2.35 -11.38 8.42
N PHE A 347 1.34 -11.57 7.56
CA PHE A 347 -0.05 -11.23 7.87
C PHE A 347 -0.58 -12.02 9.08
N LEU A 348 -0.37 -13.33 9.12
CA LEU A 348 -0.81 -14.20 10.22
C LEU A 348 -0.17 -13.79 11.55
N MET A 349 1.13 -13.47 11.56
CA MET A 349 1.81 -12.95 12.75
C MET A 349 1.22 -11.61 13.22
N THR A 350 0.77 -10.78 12.27
CA THR A 350 0.08 -9.51 12.57
C THR A 350 -1.26 -9.79 13.26
N VAL A 351 -2.03 -10.75 12.78
CA VAL A 351 -3.31 -11.17 13.37
C VAL A 351 -3.11 -11.81 14.75
N LEU A 352 -2.14 -12.72 14.89
CA LEU A 352 -1.80 -13.35 16.17
C LEU A 352 -1.44 -12.32 17.25
N SER A 353 -0.81 -11.20 16.86
CA SER A 353 -0.49 -10.12 17.80
C SER A 353 -1.74 -9.48 18.41
N ASP A 354 -2.87 -9.43 17.70
CA ASP A 354 -4.14 -8.94 18.23
C ASP A 354 -4.76 -9.94 19.22
N CYS A 355 -4.55 -11.23 18.98
CA CYS A 355 -5.08 -12.29 19.84
C CYS A 355 -4.28 -12.46 21.13
N SER A 356 -3.00 -12.08 21.16
CA SER A 356 -2.16 -12.24 22.34
C SER A 356 -2.62 -11.33 23.49
N PRO A 357 -2.75 -11.83 24.74
CA PRO A 357 -3.06 -11.00 25.90
C PRO A 357 -1.82 -10.31 26.50
N ARG A 358 -0.60 -10.74 26.15
CA ARG A 358 0.65 -10.29 26.80
C ARG A 358 1.38 -9.24 25.95
N PRO A 359 1.63 -8.01 26.45
CA PRO A 359 2.29 -6.94 25.67
C PRO A 359 3.63 -7.34 25.06
N VAL A 360 4.47 -8.07 25.80
CA VAL A 360 5.78 -8.55 25.32
C VAL A 360 5.63 -9.50 24.11
N GLN A 361 4.66 -10.41 24.16
CA GLN A 361 4.38 -11.30 23.03
C GLN A 361 3.82 -10.55 21.83
N ARG A 362 2.95 -9.55 22.04
CA ARG A 362 2.47 -8.68 20.95
C ARG A 362 3.62 -7.99 20.23
N GLU A 363 4.57 -7.45 20.99
CA GLU A 363 5.76 -6.82 20.44
C GLU A 363 6.60 -7.79 19.62
N LEU A 364 6.88 -8.97 20.16
CA LEU A 364 7.67 -9.99 19.47
C LEU A 364 7.00 -10.43 18.15
N LEU A 365 5.69 -10.69 18.16
CA LEU A 365 4.92 -11.08 16.97
C LEU A 365 4.96 -9.98 15.89
N LEU A 366 4.76 -8.72 16.28
CA LEU A 366 4.82 -7.59 15.34
C LEU A 366 6.22 -7.39 14.76
N LYS A 367 7.26 -7.55 15.59
CA LYS A 367 8.65 -7.45 15.16
C LYS A 367 9.00 -8.56 14.16
N GLU A 368 8.59 -9.79 14.42
CA GLU A 368 8.79 -10.91 13.49
C GLU A 368 7.97 -10.73 12.21
N ALA A 369 6.72 -10.24 12.29
CA ALA A 369 5.92 -9.92 11.10
C ALA A 369 6.65 -8.91 10.19
N CYS A 370 7.18 -7.83 10.75
CA CYS A 370 7.95 -6.82 10.02
C CYS A 370 9.26 -7.37 9.46
N LYS A 371 9.92 -8.30 10.16
CA LYS A 371 11.16 -8.94 9.69
C LYS A 371 10.92 -9.91 8.54
N MET A 372 9.83 -10.69 8.60
CA MET A 372 9.46 -11.66 7.56
C MET A 372 9.04 -10.99 6.26
N ASN A 373 8.31 -9.88 6.36
CA ASN A 373 7.98 -9.05 5.21
C ASN A 373 8.10 -7.58 5.62
N PRO A 374 9.22 -6.91 5.26
CA PRO A 374 9.45 -5.51 5.57
C PRO A 374 8.32 -4.59 5.11
N PHE A 375 7.62 -4.95 4.04
CA PHE A 375 6.54 -4.18 3.46
C PHE A 375 5.21 -4.28 4.22
N ASN A 376 5.08 -5.10 5.28
CA ASN A 376 3.84 -5.20 6.05
C ASN A 376 3.56 -3.94 6.86
N TYR A 377 2.99 -2.93 6.19
CA TYR A 377 2.63 -1.65 6.79
C TYR A 377 1.66 -1.77 7.98
N PRO A 378 0.60 -2.61 7.95
CA PRO A 378 -0.23 -2.85 9.13
C PRO A 378 0.55 -3.29 10.37
N ALA A 379 1.52 -4.19 10.23
CA ALA A 379 2.38 -4.62 11.34
C ALA A 379 3.24 -3.45 11.85
N TRP A 380 3.91 -2.72 10.95
CA TRP A 380 4.70 -1.55 11.30
C TRP A 380 3.87 -0.47 12.00
N ARG A 381 2.68 -0.17 11.50
CA ARG A 381 1.78 0.81 12.10
C ARG A 381 1.48 0.46 13.56
N ARG A 382 1.17 -0.81 13.85
CA ARG A 382 0.90 -1.29 15.22
C ARG A 382 2.15 -1.26 16.08
N TYR A 383 3.27 -1.75 15.57
CA TYR A 383 4.56 -1.76 16.27
C TYR A 383 5.00 -0.35 16.67
N LEU A 384 5.03 0.58 15.69
CA LEU A 384 5.42 1.96 15.91
C LEU A 384 4.45 2.68 16.84
N SER A 385 3.13 2.47 16.70
CA SER A 385 2.15 3.08 17.61
C SER A 385 2.32 2.64 19.06
N MET A 386 2.75 1.39 19.28
CA MET A 386 3.05 0.87 20.61
C MET A 386 4.35 1.48 21.16
N LYS A 387 5.42 1.46 20.36
CA LYS A 387 6.73 2.01 20.76
C LYS A 387 6.74 3.53 20.94
N ALA A 388 5.88 4.25 20.22
CA ALA A 388 5.80 5.70 20.29
C ALA A 388 5.17 6.22 21.60
N LYS A 389 4.57 5.35 22.43
CA LYS A 389 3.96 5.75 23.70
C LYS A 389 5.05 6.09 24.72
N GLY A 390 4.99 7.30 25.27
CA GLY A 390 5.88 7.74 26.36
C GLY A 390 7.29 8.16 25.92
N ILE A 391 7.62 8.12 24.62
CA ILE A 391 8.93 8.53 24.10
C ILE A 391 8.90 9.90 23.43
N ASN A 392 10.03 10.60 23.42
CA ASN A 392 10.17 11.93 22.82
C ASN A 392 10.43 11.90 21.30
N ASP A 393 10.36 13.05 20.64
CA ASP A 393 10.52 13.17 19.18
C ASP A 393 11.88 12.68 18.64
N ARG A 394 12.97 12.78 19.41
CA ARG A 394 14.28 12.24 19.01
C ARG A 394 14.29 10.72 19.02
N GLN A 395 13.67 10.10 20.03
CA GLN A 395 13.52 8.65 20.09
C GLN A 395 12.58 8.14 18.98
N LYS A 396 11.51 8.89 18.65
CA LYS A 396 10.65 8.57 17.50
C LYS A 396 11.41 8.66 16.18
N LEU A 397 12.32 9.61 16.02
CA LEU A 397 13.20 9.69 14.85
C LEU A 397 14.10 8.44 14.74
N THR A 398 14.58 7.88 15.85
CA THR A 398 15.30 6.58 15.84
C THR A 398 14.42 5.46 15.30
N LEU A 399 13.16 5.35 15.74
CA LEU A 399 12.22 4.36 15.20
C LEU A 399 11.94 4.57 13.71
N LEU A 400 11.84 5.82 13.25
CA LEU A 400 11.69 6.11 11.83
C LEU A 400 12.90 5.68 11.01
N LYS A 401 14.12 5.82 11.54
CA LYS A 401 15.34 5.34 10.89
C LYS A 401 15.38 3.81 10.78
N GLU A 402 14.91 3.10 11.79
CA GLU A 402 14.75 1.64 11.73
C GLU A 402 13.77 1.24 10.61
N LEU A 403 12.63 1.93 10.50
CA LEU A 403 11.67 1.73 9.42
C LEU A 403 12.30 2.03 8.04
N ALA A 404 13.03 3.14 7.92
CA ALA A 404 13.71 3.54 6.69
C ALA A 404 14.80 2.54 6.27
N GLN A 405 15.46 1.89 7.24
CA GLN A 405 16.40 0.80 6.95
C GLN A 405 15.69 -0.46 6.44
N ALA A 406 14.50 -0.77 6.97
CA ALA A 406 13.74 -1.94 6.55
C ALA A 406 13.10 -1.77 5.16
N MET A 407 12.69 -0.55 4.80
CA MET A 407 12.03 -0.24 3.51
C MET A 407 12.60 1.03 2.88
N PRO A 408 13.86 1.02 2.39
CA PRO A 408 14.51 2.24 1.92
C PRO A 408 13.81 2.90 0.73
N HIS A 409 13.14 2.12 -0.13
CA HIS A 409 12.51 2.63 -1.35
C HIS A 409 11.08 3.17 -1.16
N GLU A 410 10.51 3.08 0.04
CA GLU A 410 9.11 3.43 0.33
C GLU A 410 8.94 4.84 0.91
N HIS A 411 9.58 5.84 0.29
CA HIS A 411 9.63 7.24 0.75
C HIS A 411 8.26 7.85 1.13
N ASN A 412 7.20 7.55 0.37
CA ASN A 412 5.85 8.03 0.69
C ASN A 412 5.27 7.38 1.96
N LEU A 413 5.52 6.09 2.17
CA LEU A 413 5.12 5.39 3.40
C LEU A 413 5.91 5.92 4.59
N LEU A 414 7.22 6.12 4.45
CA LEU A 414 8.08 6.66 5.51
C LEU A 414 7.61 8.06 5.94
N HIS A 415 7.31 8.94 4.97
CA HIS A 415 6.75 10.25 5.25
C HIS A 415 5.37 10.16 5.91
N HIS A 416 4.50 9.28 5.42
CA HIS A 416 3.19 9.03 6.04
C HIS A 416 3.33 8.56 7.50
N ALA A 417 4.26 7.63 7.78
CA ALA A 417 4.52 7.11 9.12
C ALA A 417 5.06 8.20 10.07
N ALA A 418 6.00 9.02 9.61
CA ALA A 418 6.55 10.13 10.38
C ALA A 418 5.47 11.14 10.81
N VAL A 419 4.59 11.52 9.88
CA VAL A 419 3.56 12.55 10.10
C VAL A 419 2.35 12.01 10.86
N ASN A 420 1.83 10.84 10.48
CA ASN A 420 0.51 10.39 10.95
C ASN A 420 0.58 9.36 12.08
N ILE A 421 1.65 8.56 12.14
CA ILE A 421 1.79 7.48 13.12
C ILE A 421 2.67 7.94 14.27
N LEU A 422 3.92 8.31 13.98
CA LEU A 422 4.87 8.79 14.98
C LEU A 422 4.57 10.23 15.41
N LYS A 423 3.98 11.04 14.52
CA LYS A 423 3.66 12.45 14.74
C LYS A 423 4.89 13.23 15.22
N ILE A 424 6.01 13.07 14.51
CA ILE A 424 7.27 13.74 14.85
C ILE A 424 7.13 15.23 14.59
N ARG A 425 7.42 16.04 15.59
CA ARG A 425 7.44 17.51 15.43
C ARG A 425 8.80 17.96 14.92
N GLU A 426 8.81 18.57 13.74
CA GLU A 426 10.02 19.08 13.10
C GLU A 426 10.80 20.07 13.98
N SER A 427 10.10 20.87 14.80
CA SER A 427 10.71 21.82 15.74
C SER A 427 11.43 21.17 16.93
N LYS A 428 11.35 19.84 17.09
CA LYS A 428 11.94 19.09 18.20
C LYS A 428 13.08 18.17 17.76
N VAL A 429 13.38 18.11 16.46
CA VAL A 429 14.46 17.31 15.86
C VAL A 429 15.25 18.15 14.86
N ASN A 430 16.34 17.61 14.32
CA ASN A 430 16.94 18.20 13.13
C ASN A 430 16.04 17.87 11.91
N PRO A 431 15.39 18.86 11.29
CA PRO A 431 14.45 18.60 10.19
C PRO A 431 15.15 17.96 8.98
N TYR A 432 16.40 18.29 8.71
CA TYR A 432 17.13 17.75 7.57
C TYR A 432 17.49 16.28 7.76
N GLU A 433 17.78 15.88 8.99
CA GLU A 433 17.97 14.47 9.37
C GLU A 433 16.65 13.68 9.26
N LEU A 434 15.54 14.29 9.67
CA LEU A 434 14.20 13.72 9.46
C LEU A 434 13.89 13.55 7.98
N TYR A 435 14.08 14.57 7.15
CA TYR A 435 13.79 14.51 5.72
C TYR A 435 14.69 13.49 5.00
N ALA A 436 15.95 13.36 5.41
CA ALA A 436 16.88 12.38 4.85
C ALA A 436 16.43 10.92 5.10
N CYS A 437 15.58 10.67 6.10
CA CYS A 437 14.96 9.36 6.29
C CYS A 437 14.05 8.96 5.12
N PHE A 438 13.54 9.92 4.34
CA PHE A 438 12.68 9.66 3.18
C PHE A 438 13.46 9.51 1.87
N LEU A 439 14.79 9.63 1.91
CA LEU A 439 15.65 9.36 0.78
C LEU A 439 16.08 7.90 0.77
N ASP A 440 15.73 7.21 -0.30
CA ASP A 440 16.26 5.88 -0.59
C ASP A 440 17.78 5.93 -0.81
N SER A 441 18.45 4.78 -0.68
CA SER A 441 19.89 4.66 -0.91
C SER A 441 20.30 5.13 -2.31
N ASP A 442 19.44 4.85 -3.28
CA ASP A 442 19.71 5.03 -4.69
C ASP A 442 19.36 6.45 -5.18
N CYS A 443 18.84 7.30 -4.28
CA CYS A 443 18.41 8.66 -4.57
C CYS A 443 17.45 8.75 -5.78
N SER A 444 16.39 7.93 -5.77
CA SER A 444 15.40 7.93 -6.85
C SER A 444 14.82 9.34 -7.06
N PRO A 445 14.46 9.72 -8.29
CA PRO A 445 13.94 11.06 -8.57
C PRO A 445 12.73 11.45 -7.71
N ALA A 446 11.86 10.49 -7.38
CA ALA A 446 10.70 10.73 -6.53
C ALA A 446 11.08 10.96 -5.06
N ALA A 447 12.01 10.17 -4.52
CA ALA A 447 12.50 10.39 -3.16
C ALA A 447 13.25 11.74 -3.05
N GLU A 448 14.09 12.06 -4.04
CA GLU A 448 14.81 13.33 -4.12
C GLU A 448 13.86 14.54 -4.21
N GLU A 449 12.78 14.42 -5.00
CA GLU A 449 11.73 15.44 -5.09
C GLU A 449 11.13 15.72 -3.71
N LEU A 450 10.71 14.68 -2.99
CA LEU A 450 10.09 14.80 -1.68
C LEU A 450 11.04 15.46 -0.68
N PHE A 451 12.30 15.01 -0.61
CA PHE A 451 13.33 15.63 0.23
C PHE A 451 13.51 17.12 -0.11
N THR A 452 13.69 17.43 -1.38
CA THR A 452 13.90 18.80 -1.86
C THR A 452 12.72 19.70 -1.53
N ARG A 453 11.50 19.21 -1.70
CA ARG A 453 10.28 19.94 -1.37
C ARG A 453 10.17 20.22 0.13
N LEU A 454 10.49 19.25 0.99
CA LEU A 454 10.45 19.44 2.44
C LEU A 454 11.51 20.47 2.90
N CYS A 455 12.74 20.36 2.41
CA CYS A 455 13.79 21.37 2.63
C CYS A 455 13.34 22.77 2.19
N TRP A 456 12.75 22.86 1.00
CA TRP A 456 12.26 24.12 0.44
C TRP A 456 11.13 24.74 1.26
N ASN A 457 10.14 23.92 1.63
CA ASN A 457 9.00 24.37 2.44
C ASN A 457 9.47 24.90 3.80
N LYS A 458 10.44 24.22 4.42
CA LYS A 458 11.06 24.69 5.67
C LYS A 458 11.76 26.03 5.48
N LEU A 459 12.55 26.19 4.41
CA LEU A 459 13.24 27.45 4.11
C LEU A 459 12.26 28.61 3.92
N VAL A 460 11.18 28.40 3.16
CA VAL A 460 10.16 29.43 2.93
C VAL A 460 9.37 29.73 4.21
N ALA A 461 9.13 28.75 5.08
CA ALA A 461 8.50 28.99 6.38
C ALA A 461 9.39 29.86 7.28
N ASP A 462 10.70 29.62 7.29
CA ASP A 462 11.65 30.40 8.08
C ASP A 462 11.97 31.78 7.49
N CYS A 463 11.95 31.90 6.17
CA CYS A 463 12.26 33.12 5.43
C CYS A 463 11.33 33.27 4.21
N PRO A 464 10.08 33.77 4.42
CA PRO A 464 9.07 33.87 3.35
C PRO A 464 9.50 34.73 2.16
N GLU A 465 10.44 35.66 2.34
CA GLU A 465 10.98 36.51 1.28
C GLU A 465 11.64 35.69 0.15
N ILE A 466 12.16 34.49 0.46
CA ILE A 466 12.74 33.57 -0.54
C ILE A 466 11.70 33.11 -1.55
N GLY A 467 10.44 32.95 -1.12
CA GLY A 467 9.32 32.58 -2.00
C GLY A 467 9.02 33.61 -3.10
N LYS A 468 9.55 34.84 -2.99
CA LYS A 468 9.45 35.88 -4.03
C LYS A 468 10.41 35.65 -5.19
N ILE A 469 11.53 34.95 -4.97
CA ILE A 469 12.49 34.60 -6.04
C ILE A 469 11.89 33.50 -6.93
N ILE A 470 11.37 32.45 -6.29
CA ILE A 470 10.72 31.33 -6.95
C ILE A 470 9.74 30.68 -5.99
N LYS A 471 8.61 30.20 -6.51
CA LYS A 471 7.69 29.33 -5.77
C LYS A 471 7.96 27.88 -6.15
N TYR A 472 7.85 26.96 -5.20
CA TYR A 472 7.78 25.54 -5.53
C TYR A 472 6.46 25.30 -6.25
N ARG A 473 6.53 24.85 -7.50
CA ARG A 473 5.32 24.56 -8.29
C ARG A 473 4.78 23.20 -7.86
N GLU A 474 3.51 23.13 -7.51
CA GLU A 474 2.87 21.85 -7.22
C GLU A 474 2.96 20.90 -8.42
N GLY A 475 3.24 19.63 -8.16
CA GLY A 475 3.43 18.62 -9.21
C GLY A 475 4.78 18.68 -9.93
N PHE A 476 5.69 19.55 -9.51
CA PHE A 476 7.01 19.65 -10.13
C PHE A 476 7.89 18.44 -9.76
N ILE A 477 8.40 17.74 -10.77
CA ILE A 477 9.26 16.54 -10.63
C ILE A 477 10.72 16.79 -11.08
N GLY A 478 11.11 18.06 -11.30
CA GLY A 478 12.43 18.43 -11.79
C GLY A 478 13.41 18.88 -10.68
N LYS A 479 14.59 19.36 -11.09
CA LYS A 479 15.65 19.86 -10.19
C LYS A 479 15.36 21.29 -9.69
N HIS A 480 14.52 21.43 -8.66
CA HIS A 480 14.00 22.73 -8.20
C HIS A 480 15.10 23.71 -7.80
N LEU A 481 16.11 23.25 -7.04
CA LEU A 481 17.21 24.10 -6.58
C LEU A 481 18.06 24.64 -7.73
N SER A 482 18.22 23.88 -8.83
CA SER A 482 18.89 24.39 -10.04
C SER A 482 18.14 25.59 -10.64
N VAL A 483 16.80 25.50 -10.67
CA VAL A 483 15.95 26.60 -11.16
C VAL A 483 16.03 27.80 -10.21
N TRP A 484 16.04 27.55 -8.89
CA TRP A 484 16.22 28.59 -7.88
C TRP A 484 17.55 29.32 -8.03
N ALA A 485 18.67 28.61 -8.14
CA ALA A 485 19.99 29.22 -8.32
C ALA A 485 20.05 30.06 -9.60
N ARG A 486 19.49 29.55 -10.72
CA ARG A 486 19.42 30.31 -11.98
C ARG A 486 18.61 31.61 -11.83
N LYS A 487 17.42 31.54 -11.21
CA LYS A 487 16.60 32.76 -10.98
C LYS A 487 17.24 33.70 -9.96
N GLY A 488 17.96 33.14 -8.98
CA GLY A 488 18.68 33.87 -7.95
C GLY A 488 19.75 34.80 -8.50
N ASN A 489 20.30 34.53 -9.69
CA ASN A 489 21.32 35.35 -10.33
C ASN A 489 20.86 36.79 -10.61
N ASN A 490 19.56 36.98 -10.82
CA ASN A 490 18.95 38.28 -11.12
C ASN A 490 18.08 38.80 -9.96
N ALA A 491 18.14 38.16 -8.80
CA ALA A 491 17.31 38.50 -7.64
C ALA A 491 18.07 39.41 -6.66
N SER A 492 17.33 40.26 -5.95
CA SER A 492 17.87 41.00 -4.81
C SER A 492 17.93 40.09 -3.56
N TRP A 493 19.10 40.02 -2.93
CA TRP A 493 19.36 39.15 -1.78
C TRP A 493 19.67 39.96 -0.53
N THR A 494 18.78 39.86 0.47
CA THR A 494 19.03 40.44 1.79
C THR A 494 19.99 39.56 2.61
N PRO A 495 20.71 40.12 3.60
CA PRO A 495 21.54 39.33 4.52
C PRO A 495 20.77 38.21 5.23
N LYS A 496 19.48 38.43 5.54
CA LYS A 496 18.58 37.43 6.12
C LYS A 496 18.39 36.25 5.16
N MET A 497 17.99 36.52 3.91
CA MET A 497 17.76 35.47 2.90
C MET A 497 19.01 34.62 2.67
N LYS A 498 20.18 35.26 2.56
CA LYS A 498 21.47 34.56 2.39
C LYS A 498 21.76 33.63 3.56
N ARG A 499 21.59 34.11 4.79
CA ARG A 499 21.83 33.34 6.02
C ARG A 499 20.92 32.11 6.14
N TYR A 500 19.61 32.27 5.93
CA TYR A 500 18.67 31.14 5.99
C TYR A 500 18.89 30.15 4.85
N SER A 501 19.21 30.64 3.64
CA SER A 501 19.55 29.80 2.50
C SER A 501 20.81 28.98 2.76
N ALA A 502 21.88 29.60 3.25
CA ALA A 502 23.11 28.92 3.63
C ALA A 502 22.84 27.86 4.70
N GLY A 503 22.12 28.21 5.78
CA GLY A 503 21.77 27.26 6.83
C GLY A 503 20.96 26.06 6.35
N MET A 504 20.02 26.26 5.41
CA MET A 504 19.29 25.15 4.78
C MET A 504 20.22 24.26 3.94
N MET A 505 21.05 24.86 3.09
CA MET A 505 21.97 24.09 2.25
C MET A 505 22.98 23.31 3.09
N GLU A 506 23.59 23.92 4.10
CA GLU A 506 24.57 23.28 4.99
C GLU A 506 23.94 22.16 5.82
N GLY A 507 22.75 22.39 6.37
CA GLY A 507 21.99 21.38 7.13
C GLY A 507 21.61 20.19 6.26
N ALA A 508 21.07 20.44 5.05
CA ALA A 508 20.73 19.40 4.09
C ALA A 508 21.96 18.62 3.62
N ILE A 509 23.04 19.30 3.22
CA ILE A 509 24.29 18.68 2.77
C ILE A 509 24.88 17.76 3.85
N THR A 510 24.84 18.20 5.11
CA THR A 510 25.32 17.40 6.25
C THR A 510 24.46 16.15 6.46
N ALA A 511 23.13 16.28 6.38
CA ALA A 511 22.21 15.14 6.52
C ALA A 511 22.33 14.10 5.38
N LEU A 512 22.85 14.52 4.22
CA LEU A 512 23.04 13.68 3.04
C LEU A 512 24.35 12.86 3.04
N GLU A 513 25.01 12.69 4.19
CA GLU A 513 26.32 12.03 4.28
C GLU A 513 26.42 10.69 3.55
N LYS A 514 25.36 9.88 3.62
CA LYS A 514 25.24 8.54 3.00
C LYS A 514 24.43 8.54 1.68
N ARG A 515 24.26 9.69 1.04
CA ARG A 515 23.38 9.91 -0.14
C ARG A 515 24.12 10.73 -1.20
N GLU A 516 25.16 10.13 -1.78
CA GLU A 516 26.16 10.86 -2.57
C GLU A 516 25.60 11.59 -3.79
N GLN A 517 24.69 10.98 -4.53
CA GLN A 517 24.10 11.59 -5.73
C GLN A 517 23.34 12.87 -5.39
N THR A 518 22.40 12.80 -4.43
CA THR A 518 21.66 13.98 -3.96
C THR A 518 22.59 15.00 -3.30
N ARG A 519 23.58 14.55 -2.50
CA ARG A 519 24.57 15.44 -1.87
C ARG A 519 25.36 16.23 -2.90
N THR A 520 25.76 15.59 -3.99
CA THR A 520 26.51 16.24 -5.09
C THR A 520 25.68 17.34 -5.74
N TYR A 521 24.40 17.07 -6.00
CA TYR A 521 23.46 18.07 -6.52
C TYR A 521 23.30 19.27 -5.57
N TYR A 522 23.17 19.03 -4.27
CA TYR A 522 23.07 20.09 -3.27
C TYR A 522 24.37 20.90 -3.16
N VAL A 523 25.53 20.25 -3.13
CA VAL A 523 26.84 20.93 -3.08
C VAL A 523 27.06 21.81 -4.31
N ALA A 524 26.75 21.30 -5.51
CA ALA A 524 26.86 22.08 -6.75
C ALA A 524 25.96 23.31 -6.72
N THR A 525 24.72 23.16 -6.27
CA THR A 525 23.79 24.28 -6.10
C THR A 525 24.30 25.28 -5.06
N TYR A 526 24.84 24.80 -3.93
CA TYR A 526 25.32 25.67 -2.87
C TYR A 526 26.51 26.52 -3.33
N ARG A 527 27.49 25.92 -4.01
CA ARG A 527 28.60 26.65 -4.65
C ARG A 527 28.08 27.77 -5.54
N ARG A 528 27.10 27.47 -6.39
CA ARG A 528 26.50 28.47 -7.28
C ARG A 528 25.84 29.62 -6.53
N LEU A 529 25.14 29.33 -5.44
CA LEU A 529 24.52 30.37 -4.61
C LEU A 529 25.56 31.24 -3.90
N LEU A 530 26.65 30.65 -3.38
CA LEU A 530 27.75 31.38 -2.76
C LEU A 530 28.42 32.35 -3.75
N GLU A 531 28.60 31.93 -5.02
CA GLU A 531 29.07 32.80 -6.10
C GLU A 531 28.11 33.98 -6.32
N ILE A 532 26.81 33.72 -6.43
CA ILE A 532 25.78 34.74 -6.65
C ILE A 532 25.75 35.77 -5.51
N TRP A 533 25.85 35.31 -4.27
CA TRP A 533 25.77 36.21 -3.11
C TRP A 533 27.01 37.07 -2.93
N ASN A 534 28.17 36.61 -3.45
CA ASN A 534 29.49 37.23 -3.32
C ASN A 534 29.79 37.72 -1.89
N ASP A 535 29.39 36.92 -0.89
CA ASP A 535 29.55 37.23 0.52
C ASP A 535 30.77 36.49 1.07
N LYS A 536 31.81 37.24 1.46
CA LYS A 536 33.09 36.65 1.89
C LYS A 536 32.94 35.70 3.08
N LYS A 537 32.07 36.03 4.04
CA LYS A 537 31.89 35.22 5.26
C LYS A 537 31.20 33.91 4.93
N LEU A 538 30.10 33.97 4.19
CA LEU A 538 29.36 32.77 3.80
C LEU A 538 30.17 31.89 2.84
N LYS A 539 30.94 32.50 1.93
CA LYS A 539 31.84 31.76 1.03
C LYS A 539 32.88 30.96 1.82
N HIS A 540 33.56 31.60 2.77
CA HIS A 540 34.53 30.93 3.64
C HIS A 540 33.91 29.79 4.45
N GLN A 541 32.74 30.02 5.07
CA GLN A 541 32.01 28.98 5.83
C GLN A 541 31.58 27.80 4.94
N GLY A 542 31.02 28.08 3.77
CA GLY A 542 30.60 27.06 2.82
C GLY A 542 31.77 26.25 2.28
N GLU A 543 32.92 26.87 1.98
CA GLU A 543 34.14 26.19 1.55
C GLU A 543 34.67 25.24 2.63
N ILE A 544 34.64 25.62 3.92
CA ILE A 544 35.03 24.72 5.02
C ILE A 544 34.17 23.45 5.01
N LEU A 545 32.84 23.59 4.92
CA LEU A 545 31.94 22.43 4.89
C LEU A 545 32.19 21.55 3.66
N ILE A 546 32.29 22.17 2.49
CA ILE A 546 32.49 21.47 1.21
C ILE A 546 33.83 20.73 1.20
N ASN A 547 34.89 21.34 1.73
CA ASN A 547 36.22 20.74 1.83
C ASN A 547 36.23 19.60 2.83
N LYS A 548 35.58 19.74 3.99
CA LYS A 548 35.41 18.65 4.97
C LYS A 548 34.76 17.42 4.33
N ILE A 549 33.75 17.63 3.50
CA ILE A 549 33.03 16.54 2.82
C ILE A 549 33.86 15.91 1.69
N SER A 550 34.66 16.73 0.99
CA SER A 550 35.53 16.28 -0.10
C SER A 550 36.79 15.58 0.41
N GLY A 551 37.32 15.98 1.58
CA GLY A 551 38.51 15.41 2.23
C GLY A 551 38.30 14.01 2.82
N ASN A 552 37.07 13.62 3.12
CA ASN A 552 36.72 12.25 3.54
C ASN A 552 36.82 11.20 2.39
N LYS A 553 37.29 11.59 1.20
CA LYS A 553 37.53 10.69 0.04
C LYS A 553 38.98 10.28 -0.18
N VAL A 554 39.94 10.65 0.69
CA VAL A 554 41.34 10.22 0.53
C VAL A 554 41.64 9.06 1.48
N SER A 555 41.56 7.83 0.98
CA SER A 555 42.32 6.70 1.53
C SER A 555 43.78 6.82 1.05
N PRO A 556 44.78 6.41 1.85
CA PRO A 556 46.17 6.86 1.67
C PRO A 556 46.82 6.16 0.48
N LEU A 557 46.91 6.85 -0.65
CA LEU A 557 47.92 6.53 -1.66
C LEU A 557 49.27 7.02 -1.13
N ARG A 558 50.04 6.06 -0.61
CA ARG A 558 51.51 6.01 -0.53
C ARG A 558 52.20 7.37 -0.53
N GLN A 559 52.57 7.84 0.67
CA GLN A 559 53.79 8.61 0.80
C GLN A 559 54.97 7.71 0.38
N ASN A 560 55.45 7.92 -0.84
CA ASN A 560 56.83 7.69 -1.21
C ASN A 560 57.35 9.00 -1.79
N ARG A 561 57.94 9.83 -0.92
CA ARG A 561 59.13 10.61 -1.17
C ARG A 561 59.76 11.01 0.14
#